data_AF-A0A956L727-F1
#
_entry.id   AF-A0A956L727-F1
#
_cell.length_a   1.000
_cell.length_b   1.000
_cell.length_c   1.000
_cell.angle_alpha   90.00
_cell.angle_beta   90.00
_cell.angle_gamma   90.00
#
_symmetry.space_group_name_H-M   'P 1'
#
loop_
_entity.id
_entity.type
_entity.pdbx_description
1 polymer ?
#
loop_
_entity_poly.entity_id
_entity_poly.type
_entity_poly.pdbx_seq_one_letter_code
_entity_poly.pdbx_strand_id
1 'polypeptide(L)'
;MFARVLLLGVLAIGSACRQPNPDWLGPINAVSAVESTSGSSSGDSGEGDSSSSGDSGETGSDDTSSSTGPSQLECAPPPQPGQGACPESCTSCDGGRCRIECRGTGCGDAMGACPPQWPCDMVCVGPNACRDAVLECPVGGDCSVECSGANACRGSTVTCLDGSCSVDCAADPNTCRDLVVQCGSSDSQVVCEDTVLGLVLAPLDGSSCACEHQGCA
;
A
#
# COMPACT_ATOMS: atom_id res chain seq x y z
N MET A 1 -0.77 -1.17 -58.03
CA MET A 1 -0.62 -2.11 -56.90
C MET A 1 -1.50 -1.60 -55.77
N PHE A 2 -2.68 -2.20 -55.59
CA PHE A 2 -3.64 -1.79 -54.55
C PHE A 2 -3.50 -2.75 -53.36
N ALA A 3 -3.02 -2.24 -52.23
CA ALA A 3 -2.96 -3.00 -50.98
C ALA A 3 -4.32 -2.92 -50.27
N ARG A 4 -4.98 -4.08 -50.14
CA ARG A 4 -6.23 -4.25 -49.40
C ARG A 4 -5.92 -4.27 -47.89
N VAL A 5 -6.42 -3.27 -47.17
CA VAL A 5 -6.41 -3.23 -45.72
C VAL A 5 -7.56 -4.11 -45.21
N LEU A 6 -7.20 -5.17 -44.48
CA LEU A 6 -8.13 -6.13 -43.89
C LEU A 6 -8.53 -5.61 -42.51
N LEU A 7 -9.77 -5.12 -42.40
CA LEU A 7 -10.42 -4.76 -41.14
C LEU A 7 -10.80 -6.07 -40.39
N LEU A 8 -10.02 -6.41 -39.37
CA LEU A 8 -10.38 -7.44 -38.39
C LEU A 8 -11.26 -6.77 -37.33
N GLY A 9 -12.56 -7.09 -37.36
CA GLY A 9 -13.52 -6.72 -36.34
C GLY A 9 -13.30 -7.54 -35.06
N VAL A 10 -13.11 -6.83 -33.95
CA VAL A 10 -13.06 -7.43 -32.62
C VAL A 10 -14.47 -7.45 -32.05
N LEU A 11 -15.04 -8.66 -31.92
CA LEU A 11 -16.28 -8.94 -31.19
C LEU A 11 -15.96 -8.91 -29.69
N ALA A 12 -16.41 -7.88 -28.98
CA ALA A 12 -16.38 -7.84 -27.52
C ALA A 12 -17.50 -8.73 -26.96
N ILE A 13 -17.13 -9.86 -26.38
CA ILE A 13 -18.04 -10.76 -25.67
C ILE A 13 -18.26 -10.15 -24.28
N GLY A 14 -19.51 -9.78 -23.98
CA GLY A 14 -19.90 -9.23 -22.68
C GLY A 14 -19.79 -10.29 -21.59
N SER A 15 -18.71 -10.23 -20.81
CA SER A 15 -18.51 -11.04 -19.62
C SER A 15 -19.40 -10.54 -18.49
N ALA A 16 -20.24 -11.42 -17.96
CA ALA A 16 -21.04 -11.18 -16.77
C ALA A 16 -20.14 -10.87 -15.56
N CYS A 17 -20.43 -9.79 -14.84
CA CYS A 17 -19.74 -9.38 -13.62
C CYS A 17 -20.03 -10.36 -12.47
N ARG A 18 -19.44 -11.55 -12.51
CA ARG A 18 -19.06 -12.23 -11.28
C ARG A 18 -17.83 -11.47 -10.81
N GLN A 19 -17.95 -10.58 -9.82
CA GLN A 19 -16.76 -10.20 -9.06
C GLN A 19 -16.21 -11.52 -8.52
N PRO A 20 -15.06 -12.05 -9.01
CA PRO A 20 -14.37 -13.04 -8.22
C PRO A 20 -14.14 -12.36 -6.88
N ASN A 21 -14.61 -12.99 -5.81
CA ASN A 21 -14.15 -12.63 -4.49
C ASN A 21 -12.63 -12.57 -4.61
N PRO A 22 -11.99 -11.42 -4.36
CA PRO A 22 -10.55 -11.34 -4.56
C PRO A 22 -9.90 -12.46 -3.75
N ASP A 23 -9.19 -13.38 -4.42
CA ASP A 23 -8.49 -14.49 -3.77
C ASP A 23 -7.41 -14.01 -2.76
N TRP A 24 -7.15 -12.69 -2.67
CA TRP A 24 -6.32 -12.05 -1.65
C TRP A 24 -7.04 -11.82 -0.31
N LEU A 25 -8.36 -11.98 -0.24
CA LEU A 25 -8.98 -12.49 0.98
C LEU A 25 -8.68 -13.99 1.01
N GLY A 26 -7.42 -14.34 1.25
CA GLY A 26 -7.06 -15.71 1.57
C GLY A 26 -8.01 -16.24 2.65
N PRO A 27 -8.15 -17.57 2.81
CA PRO A 27 -8.86 -18.08 3.96
C PRO A 27 -8.29 -17.35 5.17
N ILE A 28 -9.17 -16.73 5.98
CA ILE A 28 -8.84 -16.37 7.35
C ILE A 28 -8.35 -17.66 8.00
N ASN A 29 -7.05 -17.92 7.86
CA ASN A 29 -6.38 -19.00 8.53
C ASN A 29 -6.63 -18.68 9.98
N ALA A 30 -7.48 -19.49 10.59
CA ALA A 30 -7.57 -19.61 12.03
C ALA A 30 -6.12 -19.76 12.50
N VAL A 31 -5.58 -18.65 13.00
CA VAL A 31 -4.27 -18.58 13.61
C VAL A 31 -4.26 -19.67 14.66
N SER A 32 -3.52 -20.74 14.37
CA SER A 32 -3.21 -21.73 15.38
C SER A 32 -2.38 -21.00 16.40
N ALA A 33 -2.98 -20.75 17.55
CA ALA A 33 -2.39 -20.07 18.68
C ALA A 33 -1.05 -20.73 19.01
N VAL A 34 0.04 -20.02 18.75
CA VAL A 34 1.32 -20.30 19.38
C VAL A 34 1.23 -19.75 20.80
N GLU A 35 1.11 -20.68 21.75
CA GLU A 35 1.17 -20.40 23.18
C GLU A 35 2.54 -19.81 23.53
N SER A 36 2.64 -18.49 23.53
CA SER A 36 3.75 -17.78 24.15
C SER A 36 3.36 -17.45 25.59
N THR A 37 3.84 -18.28 26.51
CA THR A 37 3.84 -18.05 27.95
C THR A 37 4.62 -16.79 28.29
N SER A 38 3.92 -15.72 28.64
CA SER A 38 4.41 -14.59 29.41
C SER A 38 3.23 -14.14 30.28
N GLY A 39 3.31 -14.24 31.61
CA GLY A 39 4.21 -13.45 32.45
C GLY A 39 3.37 -12.34 33.07
N SER A 40 2.56 -12.69 34.06
CA SER A 40 1.57 -11.81 34.70
C SER A 40 2.22 -10.60 35.37
N SER A 41 1.72 -9.40 35.09
CA SER A 41 1.82 -8.27 36.03
C SER A 41 0.52 -7.47 36.01
N SER A 42 0.02 -7.23 37.23
CA SER A 42 -1.34 -6.80 37.55
C SER A 42 -1.40 -5.30 37.86
N GLY A 43 -2.52 -4.68 37.50
CA GLY A 43 -2.98 -3.37 37.97
C GLY A 43 -3.66 -2.60 36.84
N ASP A 44 -4.71 -1.81 37.02
CA ASP A 44 -5.58 -1.51 38.16
C ASP A 44 -6.86 -0.90 37.55
N SER A 45 -7.94 -0.91 38.31
CA SER A 45 -9.33 -0.79 37.85
C SER A 45 -9.75 0.63 37.46
N GLY A 46 -10.57 0.77 36.41
CA GLY A 46 -11.24 2.01 36.04
C GLY A 46 -12.60 1.73 35.40
N GLU A 47 -13.65 1.83 36.20
CA GLU A 47 -15.05 1.67 35.80
C GLU A 47 -15.57 2.99 35.20
N GLY A 48 -16.32 2.90 34.10
CA GLY A 48 -16.94 4.05 33.43
C GLY A 48 -18.18 3.63 32.68
N ASP A 49 -19.32 3.60 33.37
CA ASP A 49 -20.64 3.40 32.82
C ASP A 49 -21.07 4.57 31.92
N SER A 50 -21.65 4.28 30.75
CA SER A 50 -22.59 5.20 30.10
C SER A 50 -23.60 4.43 29.27
N SER A 51 -24.80 4.29 29.86
CA SER A 51 -26.02 3.85 29.20
C SER A 51 -26.66 5.02 28.45
N SER A 52 -27.17 4.77 27.25
CA SER A 52 -28.17 5.64 26.61
C SER A 52 -29.05 4.83 25.68
N SER A 53 -30.24 4.53 26.19
CA SER A 53 -31.39 4.00 25.46
C SER A 53 -32.05 5.14 24.68
N GLY A 54 -32.41 4.90 23.42
CA GLY A 54 -33.13 5.84 22.57
C GLY A 54 -34.17 5.11 21.72
N ASP A 55 -35.38 5.64 21.75
CA ASP A 55 -36.67 4.99 21.53
C ASP A 55 -37.12 4.93 20.05
N SER A 56 -38.07 4.03 19.85
CA SER A 56 -38.92 3.72 18.70
C SER A 56 -39.60 4.93 18.04
N GLY A 57 -39.80 4.84 16.72
CA GLY A 57 -40.66 5.75 15.96
C GLY A 57 -41.21 5.08 14.71
N GLU A 58 -42.54 5.00 14.64
CA GLU A 58 -43.36 4.20 13.73
C GLU A 58 -43.62 4.82 12.33
N THR A 59 -43.93 3.93 11.39
CA THR A 59 -44.91 4.01 10.28
C THR A 59 -44.95 5.20 9.32
N GLY A 60 -44.81 4.89 8.04
CA GLY A 60 -45.21 5.72 6.91
C GLY A 60 -45.16 4.90 5.61
N SER A 61 -46.24 4.18 5.33
CA SER A 61 -46.45 3.46 4.06
C SER A 61 -46.92 4.46 3.01
N ASP A 62 -46.11 4.70 1.98
CA ASP A 62 -46.55 5.32 0.73
C ASP A 62 -46.05 4.49 -0.46
N ASP A 63 -46.91 3.59 -0.90
CA ASP A 63 -46.78 2.78 -2.11
C ASP A 63 -46.84 3.67 -3.36
N THR A 64 -45.71 4.24 -3.76
CA THR A 64 -45.59 4.91 -5.07
C THR A 64 -45.00 3.93 -6.09
N SER A 65 -45.88 3.15 -6.71
CA SER A 65 -45.56 2.29 -7.85
C SER A 65 -45.20 3.12 -9.08
N SER A 66 -43.94 3.53 -9.21
CA SER A 66 -43.40 4.07 -10.46
C SER A 66 -42.65 2.96 -11.18
N SER A 67 -43.33 2.39 -12.18
CA SER A 67 -42.78 1.43 -13.13
C SER A 67 -41.65 2.06 -13.96
N THR A 68 -40.45 2.08 -13.41
CA THR A 68 -39.21 2.35 -14.13
C THR A 68 -38.56 0.98 -14.32
N GLY A 69 -38.28 0.60 -15.57
CA GLY A 69 -37.78 -0.72 -15.95
C GLY A 69 -36.53 -1.16 -15.16
N PRO A 70 -36.11 -2.43 -15.24
CA PRO A 70 -35.07 -3.00 -14.39
C PRO A 70 -33.82 -2.13 -14.47
N SER A 71 -33.67 -1.24 -13.48
CA SER A 71 -32.45 -0.47 -13.28
C SER A 71 -31.39 -1.53 -13.12
N GLN A 72 -30.54 -1.63 -14.14
CA GLN A 72 -29.36 -2.47 -14.06
C GLN A 72 -28.73 -2.11 -12.73
N LEU A 73 -28.56 -3.08 -11.83
CA LEU A 73 -27.76 -2.89 -10.64
C LEU A 73 -26.35 -2.61 -11.13
N GLU A 74 -26.09 -1.35 -11.45
CA GLU A 74 -24.76 -0.82 -11.68
C GLU A 74 -24.07 -1.01 -10.34
N CYS A 75 -23.24 -2.05 -10.27
CA CYS A 75 -22.34 -2.25 -9.15
C CYS A 75 -21.64 -0.90 -8.92
N ALA A 76 -21.78 -0.34 -7.72
CA ALA A 76 -21.03 0.84 -7.36
C ALA A 76 -19.56 0.55 -7.68
N PRO A 77 -18.85 1.47 -8.37
CA PRO A 77 -17.44 1.28 -8.65
C PRO A 77 -16.72 0.99 -7.32
N PRO A 78 -15.72 0.09 -7.31
CA PRO A 78 -14.95 -0.17 -6.10
C PRO A 78 -14.49 1.16 -5.51
N PRO A 79 -14.54 1.34 -4.18
CA PRO A 79 -14.12 2.58 -3.55
C PRO A 79 -12.72 2.91 -4.04
N GLN A 80 -12.52 4.14 -4.53
CA GLN A 80 -11.21 4.51 -5.02
C GLN A 80 -10.23 4.51 -3.83
N PRO A 81 -9.02 3.95 -3.98
CA PRO A 81 -7.95 4.04 -3.00
C PRO A 81 -7.77 5.49 -2.53
N GLY A 82 -7.55 5.70 -1.23
CA GLY A 82 -7.30 7.04 -0.68
C GLY A 82 -8.54 7.92 -0.46
N GLN A 83 -9.76 7.40 -0.63
CA GLN A 83 -10.97 8.13 -0.24
C GLN A 83 -11.26 7.92 1.25
N GLY A 84 -11.02 8.94 2.07
CA GLY A 84 -11.34 8.90 3.49
C GLY A 84 -10.66 10.00 4.31
N ALA A 85 -10.88 9.96 5.63
CA ALA A 85 -10.07 10.71 6.57
C ALA A 85 -8.62 10.20 6.51
N CYS A 86 -7.66 11.10 6.66
CA CYS A 86 -6.25 10.76 6.68
C CYS A 86 -5.96 9.81 7.85
N PRO A 87 -5.40 8.61 7.62
CA PRO A 87 -5.05 7.67 8.68
C PRO A 87 -4.04 8.27 9.66
N GLU A 88 -4.11 7.89 10.94
CA GLU A 88 -3.20 8.41 11.97
C GLU A 88 -1.74 7.99 11.79
N SER A 89 -1.48 6.95 10.99
CA SER A 89 -0.11 6.55 10.61
C SER A 89 0.52 7.49 9.58
N CYS A 90 -0.28 8.33 8.91
CA CYS A 90 0.22 9.30 7.95
C CYS A 90 0.56 10.61 8.68
N THR A 91 1.72 11.20 8.38
CA THR A 91 2.05 12.55 8.87
C THR A 91 1.14 13.60 8.23
N SER A 92 0.79 13.39 6.96
CA SER A 92 -0.14 14.22 6.20
C SER A 92 -0.76 13.41 5.06
N CYS A 93 -1.88 13.87 4.51
CA CYS A 93 -2.44 13.29 3.28
C CYS A 93 -2.68 14.37 2.23
N ASP A 94 -2.22 14.14 1.01
CA ASP A 94 -2.41 15.04 -0.12
C ASP A 94 -2.97 14.23 -1.30
N GLY A 95 -4.08 14.68 -1.88
CA GLY A 95 -4.70 14.00 -3.04
C GLY A 95 -5.08 12.53 -2.81
N GLY A 96 -5.33 12.11 -1.57
CA GLY A 96 -5.61 10.71 -1.21
C GLY A 96 -4.36 9.83 -1.07
N ARG A 97 -3.16 10.41 -1.08
CA ARG A 97 -1.91 9.72 -0.75
C ARG A 97 -1.52 9.96 0.70
N CYS A 98 -1.12 8.91 1.39
CA CYS A 98 -0.53 8.96 2.72
C CYS A 98 0.92 9.41 2.62
N ARG A 99 1.30 10.52 3.26
CA ARG A 99 2.68 10.97 3.30
C ARG A 99 3.26 10.78 4.70
N ILE A 100 4.36 10.05 4.78
CA ILE A 100 5.12 9.79 6.00
C ILE A 100 6.46 10.49 5.86
N GLU A 101 6.72 11.52 6.67
CA GLU A 101 7.97 12.28 6.61
C GLU A 101 8.87 11.97 7.82
N CYS A 102 9.96 11.26 7.58
CA CYS A 102 10.98 10.97 8.58
C CYS A 102 12.03 12.08 8.59
N ARG A 103 12.28 12.68 9.75
CA ARG A 103 13.30 13.73 9.91
C ARG A 103 14.33 13.35 10.97
N GLY A 104 15.59 13.69 10.73
CA GLY A 104 16.67 13.49 11.71
C GLY A 104 17.23 12.07 11.68
N THR A 105 17.35 11.42 12.84
CA THR A 105 18.06 10.13 12.99
C THR A 105 17.16 8.89 12.99
N GLY A 106 15.92 9.01 12.51
CA GLY A 106 15.00 7.87 12.46
C GLY A 106 13.54 8.28 12.46
N CYS A 107 12.69 7.48 11.82
CA CYS A 107 11.24 7.47 12.04
C CYS A 107 10.83 6.76 13.35
N GLY A 108 11.81 6.36 14.18
CA GLY A 108 11.59 5.61 15.43
C GLY A 108 11.06 4.19 15.20
N ASP A 109 10.60 3.53 16.27
CA ASP A 109 9.89 2.24 16.21
C ASP A 109 8.50 2.38 15.55
N ALA A 110 8.06 3.61 15.30
CA ALA A 110 6.79 3.96 14.68
C ALA A 110 6.85 3.93 13.15
N MET A 111 7.83 3.24 12.55
CA MET A 111 7.83 2.98 11.12
C MET A 111 6.76 1.93 10.80
N GLY A 112 5.52 2.42 10.86
CA GLY A 112 4.33 1.67 10.57
C GLY A 112 4.20 1.53 9.07
N ALA A 113 3.94 0.31 8.64
CA ALA A 113 3.46 0.00 7.32
C ALA A 113 2.45 1.06 6.85
N CYS A 114 2.58 1.45 5.58
CA CYS A 114 1.58 2.28 4.95
C CYS A 114 0.19 1.65 5.13
N PRO A 115 -0.86 2.45 5.38
CA PRO A 115 -2.21 1.93 5.54
C PRO A 115 -2.59 1.02 4.37
N PRO A 116 -3.27 -0.11 4.62
CA PRO A 116 -3.66 -1.02 3.55
C PRO A 116 -4.54 -0.28 2.54
N GLN A 117 -4.29 -0.49 1.24
CA GLN A 117 -5.02 0.12 0.13
C GLN A 117 -4.89 1.65 0.01
N TRP A 118 -3.91 2.27 0.68
CA TRP A 118 -3.61 3.69 0.49
C TRP A 118 -2.32 3.85 -0.32
N PRO A 119 -2.29 4.68 -1.36
CA PRO A 119 -1.03 5.10 -1.95
C PRO A 119 -0.18 5.82 -0.90
N CYS A 120 1.12 5.59 -0.89
CA CYS A 120 1.99 6.01 0.20
C CYS A 120 3.30 6.61 -0.30
N ASP A 121 3.65 7.77 0.23
CA ASP A 121 4.89 8.49 -0.05
C ASP A 121 5.71 8.59 1.25
N MET A 122 6.78 7.79 1.34
CA MET A 122 7.72 7.78 2.46
C MET A 122 8.90 8.69 2.12
N VAL A 123 9.07 9.77 2.88
CA VAL A 123 10.10 10.78 2.62
C VAL A 123 11.09 10.82 3.77
N CYS A 124 12.30 10.32 3.51
CA CYS A 124 13.40 10.20 4.46
C CYS A 124 14.34 11.41 4.35
N VAL A 125 14.02 12.48 5.08
CA VAL A 125 14.73 13.77 5.00
C VAL A 125 15.75 13.92 6.12
N GLY A 126 17.00 14.09 5.75
CA GLY A 126 18.10 14.36 6.67
C GLY A 126 18.93 13.12 7.05
N PRO A 127 20.01 13.34 7.83
CA PRO A 127 21.05 12.33 7.99
C PRO A 127 20.58 11.16 8.85
N ASN A 128 20.55 9.97 8.26
CA ASN A 128 20.07 8.72 8.88
C ASN A 128 18.55 8.67 9.16
N ALA A 129 17.71 9.38 8.40
CA ALA A 129 16.27 9.49 8.67
C ALA A 129 15.49 8.17 8.69
N CYS A 130 15.87 7.20 7.87
CA CYS A 130 15.28 5.87 7.73
C CYS A 130 16.36 4.78 7.76
N ARG A 131 17.49 5.07 8.40
CA ARG A 131 18.63 4.17 8.43
C ARG A 131 18.28 2.89 9.18
N ASP A 132 18.70 1.74 8.63
CA ASP A 132 18.51 0.40 9.21
C ASP A 132 17.03 0.04 9.46
N ALA A 133 16.11 0.73 8.79
CA ALA A 133 14.69 0.66 9.09
C ALA A 133 13.94 -0.25 8.09
N VAL A 134 12.79 -0.80 8.49
CA VAL A 134 11.96 -1.69 7.65
C VAL A 134 10.75 -0.93 7.11
N LEU A 135 10.78 -0.61 5.82
CA LEU A 135 9.77 0.17 5.10
C LEU A 135 8.80 -0.78 4.37
N GLU A 136 7.62 -1.00 4.94
CA GLU A 136 6.60 -1.88 4.35
C GLU A 136 5.60 -1.10 3.51
N CYS A 137 5.64 -1.32 2.19
CA CYS A 137 4.66 -0.76 1.26
C CYS A 137 3.33 -1.51 1.33
N PRO A 138 2.19 -0.86 1.07
CA PRO A 138 0.89 -1.47 1.24
C PRO A 138 0.58 -2.46 0.12
N VAL A 139 -0.21 -3.49 0.43
CA VAL A 139 -0.70 -4.44 -0.58
C VAL A 139 -1.60 -3.71 -1.58
N GLY A 140 -1.27 -3.81 -2.87
CA GLY A 140 -2.07 -3.27 -3.98
C GLY A 140 -2.13 -1.73 -4.06
N GLY A 141 -1.30 -1.01 -3.29
CA GLY A 141 -1.18 0.44 -3.35
C GLY A 141 0.16 0.90 -3.94
N ASP A 142 0.17 2.07 -4.57
CA ASP A 142 1.42 2.68 -5.04
C ASP A 142 2.28 3.10 -3.84
N CYS A 143 3.58 2.86 -3.91
CA CYS A 143 4.53 3.22 -2.88
C CYS A 143 5.71 3.99 -3.49
N SER A 144 6.01 5.16 -2.93
CA SER A 144 7.18 5.96 -3.29
C SER A 144 8.05 6.16 -2.06
N VAL A 145 9.32 5.78 -2.13
CA VAL A 145 10.30 6.01 -1.07
C VAL A 145 11.31 7.02 -1.59
N GLU A 146 11.39 8.20 -0.98
CA GLU A 146 12.35 9.24 -1.32
C GLU A 146 13.41 9.35 -0.21
N CYS A 147 14.66 9.13 -0.56
CA CYS A 147 15.79 9.20 0.34
C CYS A 147 16.68 10.39 -0.06
N SER A 148 16.62 11.50 0.69
CA SER A 148 17.33 12.74 0.31
C SER A 148 18.46 13.16 1.26
N GLY A 149 18.57 12.54 2.43
CA GLY A 149 19.63 12.82 3.40
C GLY A 149 20.84 11.90 3.29
N ALA A 150 21.99 12.36 3.83
CA ALA A 150 23.19 11.54 3.91
C ALA A 150 22.94 10.26 4.73
N ASN A 151 23.15 9.10 4.13
CA ASN A 151 22.79 7.80 4.72
C ASN A 151 21.29 7.67 5.10
N ALA A 152 20.38 8.42 4.47
CA ALA A 152 18.98 8.45 4.86
C ALA A 152 18.34 7.07 4.88
N CYS A 153 18.60 6.23 3.89
CA CYS A 153 18.02 4.88 3.75
C CYS A 153 19.09 3.79 3.80
N ARG A 154 20.26 4.11 4.35
CA ARG A 154 21.37 3.16 4.43
C ARG A 154 20.97 1.94 5.27
N GLY A 155 21.23 0.74 4.78
CA GLY A 155 20.94 -0.52 5.48
C GLY A 155 19.44 -0.79 5.71
N SER A 156 18.56 0.04 5.14
CA SER A 156 17.12 -0.17 5.28
C SER A 156 16.64 -1.33 4.40
N THR A 157 15.48 -1.87 4.72
CA THR A 157 14.80 -2.89 3.92
C THR A 157 13.46 -2.35 3.48
N VAL A 158 13.24 -2.24 2.17
CA VAL A 158 11.95 -1.85 1.58
C VAL A 158 11.25 -3.11 1.08
N THR A 159 10.07 -3.40 1.58
CA THR A 159 9.25 -4.52 1.11
C THR A 159 8.11 -3.99 0.25
N CYS A 160 8.31 -4.09 -1.06
CA CYS A 160 7.32 -3.79 -2.08
C CYS A 160 6.43 -5.03 -2.26
N LEU A 161 5.12 -4.91 -1.97
CA LEU A 161 4.16 -6.01 -2.15
C LEU A 161 3.57 -5.99 -3.57
N ASP A 162 2.28 -6.28 -3.75
CA ASP A 162 1.61 -6.36 -5.06
C ASP A 162 1.28 -4.99 -5.70
N GLY A 163 1.97 -3.91 -5.32
CA GLY A 163 1.76 -2.56 -5.84
C GLY A 163 2.99 -1.99 -6.53
N SER A 164 2.80 -0.94 -7.34
CA SER A 164 3.92 -0.21 -7.95
C SER A 164 4.77 0.41 -6.85
N CYS A 165 6.06 0.11 -6.86
CA CYS A 165 7.00 0.55 -5.85
C CYS A 165 8.16 1.27 -6.53
N SER A 166 8.43 2.49 -6.09
CA SER A 166 9.54 3.32 -6.57
C SER A 166 10.40 3.74 -5.40
N VAL A 167 11.71 3.67 -5.57
CA VAL A 167 12.68 4.11 -4.57
C VAL A 167 13.62 5.09 -5.23
N ASP A 168 13.56 6.34 -4.81
CA ASP A 168 14.40 7.43 -5.25
C ASP A 168 15.50 7.68 -4.21
N CYS A 169 16.74 7.69 -4.69
CA CYS A 169 17.92 7.89 -3.88
C CYS A 169 18.65 9.13 -4.38
N ALA A 170 18.80 10.14 -3.54
CA ALA A 170 19.57 11.32 -3.89
C ALA A 170 21.02 10.97 -4.25
N ALA A 171 21.64 11.83 -5.05
CA ALA A 171 22.95 11.65 -5.69
C ALA A 171 24.15 11.34 -4.77
N ASP A 172 24.01 11.43 -3.44
CA ASP A 172 25.05 10.96 -2.53
C ASP A 172 25.10 9.41 -2.54
N PRO A 173 26.28 8.80 -2.81
CA PRO A 173 26.41 7.35 -2.97
C PRO A 173 26.17 6.56 -1.67
N ASN A 174 26.13 7.22 -0.51
CA ASN A 174 25.85 6.58 0.77
C ASN A 174 24.36 6.65 1.16
N THR A 175 23.54 7.44 0.45
CA THR A 175 22.11 7.63 0.77
C THR A 175 21.36 6.31 0.91
N CYS A 176 21.52 5.42 -0.07
CA CYS A 176 20.86 4.12 -0.14
C CYS A 176 21.85 2.95 -0.11
N ARG A 177 23.04 3.18 0.46
CA ARG A 177 24.04 2.12 0.57
C ARG A 177 23.50 0.95 1.40
N ASP A 178 23.75 -0.28 0.96
CA ASP A 178 23.28 -1.49 1.65
C ASP A 178 21.73 -1.56 1.77
N LEU A 179 20.97 -0.75 1.00
CA LEU A 179 19.51 -0.82 0.93
C LEU A 179 19.11 -2.17 0.29
N VAL A 180 18.14 -2.83 0.90
CA VAL A 180 17.56 -4.07 0.37
C VAL A 180 16.15 -3.76 -0.11
N VAL A 181 15.85 -4.04 -1.38
CA VAL A 181 14.49 -3.94 -1.91
C VAL A 181 13.96 -5.35 -2.17
N GLN A 182 12.92 -5.73 -1.44
CA GLN A 182 12.19 -6.98 -1.61
C GLN A 182 10.99 -6.70 -2.50
N CYS A 183 11.00 -7.26 -3.70
CA CYS A 183 9.98 -7.00 -4.70
C CYS A 183 8.91 -8.08 -4.75
N GLY A 184 7.65 -7.66 -4.80
CA GLY A 184 6.49 -8.52 -5.00
C GLY A 184 6.24 -8.90 -6.46
N SER A 185 5.11 -9.59 -6.67
CA SER A 185 4.70 -10.19 -7.94
C SER A 185 4.35 -9.15 -9.03
N SER A 186 4.02 -7.93 -8.64
CA SER A 186 3.49 -6.89 -9.52
C SER A 186 4.54 -5.81 -9.75
N ASP A 187 5.44 -6.08 -10.71
CA ASP A 187 6.43 -5.18 -11.32
C ASP A 187 6.86 -3.96 -10.46
N SER A 188 7.89 -4.14 -9.63
CA SER A 188 8.57 -3.02 -8.98
C SER A 188 9.61 -2.44 -9.94
N GLN A 189 9.37 -1.21 -10.43
CA GLN A 189 10.39 -0.43 -11.12
C GLN A 189 11.26 0.25 -10.07
N VAL A 190 12.38 -0.38 -9.72
CA VAL A 190 13.40 0.27 -8.90
C VAL A 190 14.23 1.17 -9.82
N VAL A 191 13.94 2.47 -9.78
CA VAL A 191 14.68 3.48 -10.53
C VAL A 191 15.73 4.10 -9.63
N CYS A 192 16.98 3.67 -9.80
CA CYS A 192 18.11 4.39 -9.21
C CYS A 192 18.64 5.37 -10.27
N GLU A 193 18.46 6.67 -10.06
CA GLU A 193 18.99 7.69 -10.97
C GLU A 193 20.52 7.68 -11.02
N ASP A 194 21.18 7.25 -9.94
CA ASP A 194 22.64 7.16 -9.82
C ASP A 194 23.11 5.76 -9.39
N THR A 195 24.40 5.47 -9.61
CA THR A 195 25.04 4.21 -9.19
C THR A 195 25.03 4.10 -7.65
N VAL A 196 24.05 3.38 -7.10
CA VAL A 196 23.98 3.08 -5.67
C VAL A 196 24.91 1.92 -5.37
N LEU A 197 25.99 2.16 -4.61
CA LEU A 197 26.89 1.09 -4.20
C LEU A 197 26.22 0.17 -3.18
N GLY A 198 26.12 -1.12 -3.52
CA GLY A 198 25.65 -2.15 -2.60
C GLY A 198 24.13 -2.21 -2.43
N LEU A 199 23.35 -1.70 -3.39
CA LEU A 199 21.92 -1.98 -3.45
C LEU A 199 21.71 -3.48 -3.74
N VAL A 200 20.97 -4.15 -2.87
CA VAL A 200 20.64 -5.57 -3.06
C VAL A 200 19.17 -5.67 -3.45
N LEU A 201 18.92 -6.11 -4.69
CA LEU A 201 17.59 -6.56 -5.08
C LEU A 201 17.38 -8.00 -4.63
N ALA A 202 16.36 -8.22 -3.81
CA ALA A 202 15.93 -9.54 -3.37
C ALA A 202 14.58 -9.86 -4.05
N PRO A 203 14.58 -10.42 -5.27
CA PRO A 203 13.33 -10.80 -5.92
C PRO A 203 12.63 -11.88 -5.09
N LEU A 204 11.34 -11.71 -4.81
CA LEU A 204 10.48 -12.81 -4.32
C LEU A 204 10.20 -13.78 -5.48
N ASP A 205 9.86 -15.02 -5.16
CA ASP A 205 9.52 -16.05 -6.15
C ASP A 205 8.43 -15.54 -7.10
N GLY A 206 8.77 -15.43 -8.39
CA GLY A 206 7.86 -14.95 -9.42
C GLY A 206 7.87 -13.43 -9.66
N SER A 207 8.73 -12.66 -8.98
CA SER A 207 8.90 -11.23 -9.28
C SER A 207 9.75 -11.01 -10.53
N SER A 208 9.36 -10.02 -11.34
CA SER A 208 10.07 -9.54 -12.54
C SER A 208 11.05 -8.40 -12.22
N CYS A 209 11.41 -8.23 -10.95
CA CYS A 209 12.10 -7.05 -10.48
C CYS A 209 13.42 -6.82 -11.22
N ALA A 210 13.48 -5.74 -11.98
CA ALA A 210 14.65 -5.35 -12.74
C ALA A 210 14.97 -3.90 -12.44
N CYS A 211 16.24 -3.61 -12.13
CA CYS A 211 16.72 -2.24 -12.15
C CYS A 211 16.81 -1.79 -13.61
N GLU A 212 16.14 -0.69 -13.93
CA GLU A 212 16.17 -0.11 -15.27
C GLU A 212 17.48 0.65 -15.55
N HIS A 213 18.32 0.89 -14.53
CA HIS A 213 19.59 1.61 -14.65
C HIS A 213 20.83 0.77 -14.34
N GLN A 214 21.91 1.10 -15.06
CA GLN A 214 23.26 0.53 -14.89
C GLN A 214 23.86 1.01 -13.56
N GLY A 215 23.39 0.47 -12.45
CA GLY A 215 23.83 0.91 -11.13
C GLY A 215 23.49 0.00 -9.96
N CYS A 216 22.59 -0.97 -10.15
CA CYS A 216 22.27 -1.98 -9.15
C CYS A 216 23.17 -3.19 -9.36
N ALA A 217 24.32 -3.23 -8.68
CA ALA A 217 25.26 -4.35 -8.74
C ALA A 217 25.89 -4.62 -7.37
#